data_AF-A0A1D1Y969-F1
#
_entry.id   AF-A0A1D1Y969-F1
#
_cell.length_a   1.000
_cell.length_b   1.000
_cell.length_c   1.000
_cell.angle_alpha   90.00
_cell.angle_beta   90.00
_cell.angle_gamma   90.00
#
_symmetry.space_group_name_H-M   'P 1'
#
loop_
_entity.id
_entity.type
_entity.pdbx_description
1 polymer ?
#
loop_
_entity_poly.entity_id
_entity_poly.type
_entity_poly.pdbx_seq_one_letter_code
_entity_poly.pdbx_strand_id
1 'polypeptide(L)'
;MASCRALAVGAVFLILFSCLGKVGALLASIPLSLAAAVLCFTWALIVALGLSTLQYTRTPSTRNIIIVGFTLFISLSVPSYLQQYQPISNLILPSYFIPYAAASNGPIHLGSNSLNYALNGLLSLNMVVALFVAFVLDNTVPGSKQERGVYIWSKRSGHESDQSLSGYALPHRVGQFFRWVKWVGS
;
A
#
# COMPACT_ATOMS: atom_id res chain seq x y z
N MET A 1 20.27 -8.12 15.03
CA MET A 1 20.85 -6.76 15.02
C MET A 1 20.76 -6.22 13.60
N ALA A 2 19.73 -5.43 13.30
CA ALA A 2 19.66 -4.73 12.02
C ALA A 2 20.59 -3.51 12.10
N SER A 3 21.58 -3.40 11.21
CA SER A 3 22.54 -2.31 11.26
C SER A 3 22.03 -1.12 10.43
N CYS A 4 21.61 -0.03 11.09
CA CYS A 4 21.24 1.21 10.40
C CYS A 4 22.38 1.75 9.52
N ARG A 5 23.63 1.38 9.83
CA ARG A 5 24.81 1.65 9.02
C ARG A 5 24.77 0.95 7.66
N ALA A 6 24.29 -0.30 7.57
CA ALA A 6 24.14 -0.98 6.29
C ALA A 6 23.06 -0.32 5.43
N LEU A 7 21.96 0.12 6.05
CA LEU A 7 20.91 0.87 5.34
C LEU A 7 21.43 2.22 4.82
N ALA A 8 22.21 2.94 5.63
CA ALA A 8 22.81 4.22 5.22
C ALA A 8 23.82 4.03 4.08
N VAL A 9 24.67 3.01 4.14
CA VAL A 9 25.60 2.67 3.05
C VAL A 9 24.84 2.29 1.78
N GLY A 10 23.79 1.48 1.90
CA GLY A 10 22.91 1.14 0.78
C GLY A 10 22.24 2.36 0.15
N ALA A 11 21.73 3.29 0.96
CA ALA A 11 21.12 4.52 0.47
C ALA A 11 22.12 5.41 -0.29
N VAL A 12 23.32 5.60 0.24
CA VAL A 12 24.40 6.36 -0.43
C VAL A 12 24.76 5.70 -1.77
N PHE A 13 24.82 4.37 -1.81
CA PHE A 13 25.13 3.63 -3.03
C PHE A 13 24.02 3.75 -4.08
N LEU A 14 22.74 3.70 -3.67
CA LEU A 14 21.60 3.92 -4.56
C LEU A 14 21.60 5.35 -5.15
N ILE A 15 21.94 6.36 -4.36
CA ILE A 15 22.06 7.75 -4.84
C ILE A 15 23.19 7.87 -5.86
N LEU A 16 24.37 7.31 -5.57
CA LEU A 16 25.49 7.30 -6.51
C LEU A 16 25.13 6.60 -7.82
N PHE A 17 24.50 5.43 -7.76
CA PHE A 17 24.07 4.70 -8.96
C PHE A 17 22.98 5.41 -9.74
N SER A 18 22.07 6.12 -9.08
CA SER A 18 21.04 6.92 -9.74
C SER A 18 21.65 8.08 -10.56
N CYS A 19 22.81 8.61 -10.18
CA CYS A 19 23.49 9.67 -10.93
C CYS A 19 24.33 9.13 -12.10
N LEU A 20 24.63 7.83 -12.13
CA LEU A 20 25.41 7.20 -13.19
C LEU A 20 24.53 6.77 -14.37
N GLY A 21 24.29 7.68 -15.31
CA GLY A 21 23.46 7.43 -16.49
C GLY A 21 23.86 6.21 -17.36
N LYS A 22 25.14 5.81 -17.32
CA LYS A 22 25.63 4.58 -18.00
C LYS A 22 24.98 3.31 -17.45
N VAL A 23 24.73 3.25 -16.14
CA VAL A 23 24.07 2.12 -15.49
C VAL A 23 22.57 2.13 -15.83
N GLY A 24 21.97 3.32 -15.92
CA GLY A 24 20.59 3.48 -16.42
C GLY A 24 20.40 2.97 -17.85
N ALA A 25 21.38 3.21 -18.73
CA ALA A 25 21.35 2.70 -20.11
C ALA A 25 21.44 1.16 -20.17
N LEU A 26 22.25 0.54 -19.30
CA LEU A 26 22.31 -0.92 -19.17
C LEU A 26 20.98 -1.50 -18.65
N LEU A 27 20.36 -0.84 -17.67
CA LEU A 27 19.03 -1.23 -17.17
C LEU A 27 17.94 -1.07 -18.24
N ALA A 28 18.00 -0.03 -19.07
CA ALA A 28 17.07 0.18 -20.18
C ALA A 28 17.25 -0.86 -21.30
N SER A 29 18.42 -1.49 -21.40
CA SER A 29 18.68 -2.58 -22.35
C SER A 29 18.06 -3.92 -21.91
N ILE A 30 17.53 -4.03 -20.70
CA ILE A 30 16.89 -5.25 -20.19
C ILE A 30 15.57 -5.47 -20.95
N PRO A 31 15.29 -6.69 -21.45
CA PRO A 31 14.04 -6.97 -22.15
C PRO A 31 12.83 -6.77 -21.23
N LEU A 32 11.74 -6.23 -21.78
CA LEU A 32 10.53 -5.92 -21.02
C LEU A 32 9.93 -7.15 -20.32
N SER A 33 10.13 -8.36 -20.86
CA SER A 33 9.69 -9.61 -20.26
C SER A 33 10.37 -9.91 -18.92
N LEU A 34 11.67 -9.58 -18.79
CA LEU A 34 12.41 -9.79 -17.55
C LEU A 34 12.02 -8.75 -16.49
N ALA A 35 11.82 -7.49 -16.90
CA ALA A 35 11.30 -6.46 -16.03
C ALA A 35 9.91 -6.82 -15.48
N ALA A 36 9.01 -7.33 -16.34
CA ALA A 36 7.69 -7.80 -15.93
C ALA A 36 7.76 -9.00 -14.97
N ALA A 37 8.67 -9.95 -15.20
CA ALA A 37 8.87 -11.10 -14.31
C ALA A 37 9.35 -10.69 -12.92
N VAL A 38 10.34 -9.79 -12.84
CA VAL A 38 10.85 -9.26 -11.56
C VAL A 38 9.75 -8.48 -10.84
N LEU A 39 9.00 -7.62 -11.54
CA LEU A 39 7.86 -6.91 -10.97
C LEU A 39 6.81 -7.87 -10.42
N CYS A 40 6.42 -8.90 -11.19
CA CYS A 40 5.48 -9.92 -10.74
C CYS A 40 5.95 -10.61 -9.45
N PHE A 41 7.23 -11.00 -9.40
CA PHE A 41 7.82 -11.58 -8.20
C PHE A 41 7.78 -10.63 -7.00
N THR A 42 8.11 -9.35 -7.19
CA THR A 42 8.05 -8.36 -6.09
C THR A 42 6.63 -8.15 -5.57
N TRP A 43 5.62 -8.09 -6.45
CA TRP A 43 4.21 -8.00 -6.04
C TRP A 43 3.76 -9.25 -5.27
N ALA A 44 4.13 -10.44 -5.75
CA ALA A 44 3.84 -11.69 -5.04
C ALA A 44 4.49 -11.74 -3.65
N LEU A 45 5.73 -11.26 -3.53
CA LEU A 45 6.44 -11.19 -2.26
C LEU A 45 5.79 -10.19 -1.29
N ILE A 46 5.35 -9.01 -1.76
CA ILE A 46 4.61 -8.04 -0.94
C ILE A 46 3.31 -8.66 -0.40
N VAL A 47 2.55 -9.35 -1.25
CA VAL A 47 1.31 -10.05 -0.85
C VAL A 47 1.61 -11.16 0.17
N ALA A 48 2.64 -11.97 -0.08
CA ALA A 48 3.05 -13.05 0.83
C ALA A 48 3.47 -12.53 2.21
N LEU A 49 4.26 -11.45 2.25
CA LEU A 49 4.63 -10.79 3.50
C LEU A 49 3.40 -10.19 4.21
N GLY A 50 2.48 -9.56 3.47
CA GLY A 50 1.22 -9.05 4.01
C GLY A 50 0.39 -10.16 4.66
N LEU A 51 0.16 -11.27 3.95
CA LEU A 51 -0.56 -12.43 4.49
C LEU A 51 0.17 -13.04 5.70
N SER A 52 1.51 -13.10 5.68
CA SER A 52 2.29 -13.58 6.81
C SER A 52 2.07 -12.71 8.05
N THR A 53 2.00 -11.38 7.92
CA THR A 53 1.68 -10.50 9.07
C THR A 53 0.29 -10.74 9.63
N LEU A 54 -0.69 -11.07 8.78
CA LEU A 54 -2.05 -11.43 9.22
C LEU A 54 -2.08 -12.76 9.99
N GLN A 55 -1.24 -13.73 9.63
CA GLN A 55 -1.13 -15.00 10.37
C GLN A 55 -0.67 -14.82 11.82
N TYR A 56 0.11 -13.77 12.11
CA TYR A 56 0.53 -13.45 13.47
C TYR A 56 -0.58 -12.76 14.30
N THR A 57 -1.66 -12.27 13.68
CA THR A 57 -2.81 -11.75 14.42
C THR A 57 -3.62 -12.92 14.99
N ARG A 58 -3.61 -13.01 16.33
CA ARG A 58 -4.15 -14.16 17.08
C ARG A 58 -5.67 -14.13 17.12
N THR A 59 -6.30 -14.72 16.11
CA THR A 59 -7.49 -15.61 16.17
C THR A 59 -7.94 -15.86 14.72
N PRO A 60 -8.06 -17.12 14.24
CA PRO A 60 -8.82 -17.43 13.02
C PRO A 60 -10.31 -17.23 13.29
N SER A 61 -10.70 -15.98 13.57
CA SER A 61 -12.08 -15.57 13.70
C SER A 61 -12.66 -15.51 12.30
N THR A 62 -13.78 -16.20 12.09
CA THR A 62 -14.53 -16.19 10.83
C THR A 62 -14.73 -14.77 10.30
N ARG A 63 -14.91 -13.79 11.20
CA ARG A 63 -14.97 -12.36 10.89
C ARG A 63 -13.75 -11.87 10.12
N ASN A 64 -12.54 -12.05 10.65
CA ASN A 64 -11.32 -11.50 10.04
C ASN A 64 -11.01 -12.16 8.69
N ILE A 65 -11.22 -13.48 8.59
CA ILE A 65 -10.99 -14.22 7.34
C ILE A 65 -11.98 -13.77 6.25
N ILE A 66 -13.26 -13.56 6.61
CA ILE A 66 -14.26 -13.03 5.67
C ILE A 66 -13.90 -11.60 5.24
N ILE A 67 -13.50 -10.73 6.17
CA ILE A 67 -13.13 -9.34 5.83
C ILE A 67 -11.96 -9.32 4.84
N VAL A 68 -10.90 -10.09 5.09
CA VAL A 68 -9.73 -10.17 4.21
C VAL A 68 -10.12 -10.74 2.84
N GLY A 69 -10.83 -11.88 2.80
CA GLY A 69 -11.22 -12.53 1.55
C GLY A 69 -12.18 -11.69 0.71
N PHE A 70 -13.18 -11.08 1.34
CA PHE A 70 -14.14 -10.19 0.67
C PHE A 70 -13.45 -8.93 0.13
N THR A 71 -12.58 -8.31 0.94
CA THR A 71 -11.83 -7.12 0.53
C THR A 71 -10.94 -7.42 -0.68
N LEU A 72 -10.20 -8.53 -0.68
CA LEU A 72 -9.35 -8.92 -1.81
C LEU A 72 -10.16 -9.13 -3.09
N PHE A 73 -11.33 -9.76 -3.00
CA PHE A 73 -12.19 -9.98 -4.16
C PHE A 73 -12.76 -8.66 -4.72
N ILE A 74 -13.33 -7.81 -3.86
CA ILE A 74 -13.92 -6.53 -4.28
C ILE A 74 -12.84 -5.57 -4.79
N SER A 75 -11.66 -5.56 -4.17
CA SER A 75 -10.52 -4.74 -4.57
C SER A 75 -10.02 -5.05 -5.98
N LEU A 76 -10.20 -6.27 -6.48
CA LEU A 76 -9.84 -6.63 -7.86
C LEU A 76 -11.03 -6.45 -8.81
N SER A 77 -12.24 -6.78 -8.34
CA SER A 77 -13.45 -6.74 -9.17
C SER A 77 -13.88 -5.31 -9.51
N VAL A 78 -13.97 -4.40 -8.54
CA VAL A 78 -14.47 -3.02 -8.76
C VAL A 78 -13.59 -2.23 -9.72
N PRO A 79 -12.25 -2.20 -9.55
CA PRO A 79 -11.38 -1.50 -10.50
C PRO A 79 -11.40 -2.15 -11.88
N SER A 80 -11.45 -3.48 -11.97
CA SER A 80 -11.52 -4.16 -13.27
C SER A 80 -12.80 -3.80 -14.04
N TYR A 81 -13.94 -3.67 -13.35
CA TYR A 81 -15.20 -3.20 -13.93
C TYR A 81 -15.07 -1.76 -14.45
N LEU A 82 -14.46 -0.86 -13.66
CA LEU A 82 -14.28 0.54 -14.06
C LEU A 82 -13.30 0.70 -15.23
N GLN A 83 -12.22 -0.09 -15.27
CA GLN A 83 -11.23 -0.07 -16.35
C GLN A 83 -11.78 -0.64 -17.67
N GLN A 84 -12.76 -1.55 -17.59
CA GLN A 84 -13.45 -2.11 -18.76
C GLN A 84 -14.58 -1.21 -19.27
N TYR A 85 -15.00 -0.20 -18.49
CA TYR A 85 -16.02 0.75 -18.92
C TYR A 85 -15.46 1.58 -20.08
N GLN A 86 -16.01 1.37 -21.28
CA GLN A 86 -15.51 1.98 -22.52
C GLN A 86 -15.53 3.51 -22.41
N PRO A 87 -14.36 4.17 -22.35
CA PRO A 87 -14.33 5.61 -22.39
C PRO A 87 -14.62 6.02 -23.83
N ILE A 88 -15.78 6.63 -24.08
CA ILE A 88 -15.98 7.47 -25.25
C ILE A 88 -15.03 8.66 -25.07
N SER A 89 -13.76 8.48 -25.45
CA SER A 89 -12.70 9.45 -25.26
C SER A 89 -12.08 9.75 -26.62
N ASN A 90 -12.11 11.03 -26.99
CA ASN A 90 -11.45 11.58 -28.18
C ASN A 90 -9.93 11.80 -27.95
N LEU A 91 -9.38 11.28 -26.85
CA LEU A 91 -8.00 11.55 -26.42
C LEU A 91 -7.12 10.37 -26.85
N ILE A 92 -6.16 10.63 -27.73
CA ILE A 92 -5.18 9.65 -28.18
C ILE A 92 -4.22 9.38 -27.02
N LEU A 93 -4.50 8.32 -26.26
CA LEU A 93 -3.63 7.85 -25.17
C LEU A 93 -2.83 6.63 -25.65
N PRO A 94 -1.53 6.53 -25.29
CA PRO A 94 -0.75 5.32 -25.53
C PRO A 94 -1.42 4.09 -24.89
N SER A 95 -1.29 2.90 -25.51
CA SER A 95 -2.06 1.71 -25.12
C SER A 95 -1.94 1.28 -23.66
N TYR A 96 -0.88 1.67 -22.96
CA TYR A 96 -0.65 1.37 -21.55
C TYR A 96 -1.44 2.26 -20.57
N PHE A 97 -1.97 3.41 -21.02
CA PHE A 97 -2.79 4.31 -20.20
C PHE A 97 -4.30 4.20 -20.45
N ILE A 98 -4.73 3.40 -21.43
CA ILE A 98 -6.14 3.13 -21.75
C ILE A 98 -6.98 2.73 -20.52
N PRO A 99 -6.56 1.80 -19.64
CA PRO A 99 -7.38 1.41 -18.49
C PRO A 99 -7.59 2.55 -17.48
N TYR A 100 -6.70 3.55 -17.45
CA TYR A 100 -6.83 4.73 -16.58
C TYR A 100 -7.65 5.86 -17.22
N ALA A 101 -8.01 5.75 -18.50
CA ALA A 101 -8.89 6.70 -19.18
C ALA A 101 -10.34 6.68 -18.63
N ALA A 102 -10.70 5.63 -17.88
CA ALA A 102 -11.95 5.55 -17.11
C ALA A 102 -12.10 6.69 -16.08
N ALA A 103 -11.01 7.37 -15.69
CA ALA A 103 -11.09 8.57 -14.87
C ALA A 103 -11.83 9.71 -15.58
N SER A 104 -11.76 9.81 -16.91
CA SER A 104 -12.37 10.92 -17.67
C SER A 104 -13.87 10.74 -17.89
N ASN A 105 -14.32 9.54 -18.26
CA ASN A 105 -15.73 9.22 -18.57
C ASN A 105 -16.09 7.88 -17.92
N GLY A 106 -16.01 7.84 -16.59
CA GLY A 106 -16.39 6.67 -15.80
C GLY A 106 -17.90 6.63 -15.55
N PRO A 107 -18.44 5.52 -15.02
CA PRO A 107 -19.87 5.34 -14.79
C PRO A 107 -20.45 6.30 -13.73
N ILE A 108 -19.60 6.89 -12.88
CA ILE A 108 -20.04 7.81 -11.83
C ILE A 108 -20.16 9.22 -12.40
N HIS A 109 -21.40 9.68 -12.51
CA HIS A 109 -21.77 11.03 -12.93
C HIS A 109 -22.41 11.77 -11.76
N LEU A 110 -21.57 12.27 -10.85
CA LEU A 110 -21.95 13.28 -9.87
C LEU A 110 -21.93 14.65 -10.58
N GLY A 111 -22.84 15.58 -10.26
CA GLY A 111 -23.08 16.82 -11.03
C GLY A 111 -21.91 17.81 -11.21
N SER A 112 -20.67 17.46 -10.86
CA SER A 112 -19.46 18.24 -11.14
C SER A 112 -18.34 17.40 -11.78
N ASN A 113 -17.75 17.92 -12.86
CA ASN A 113 -16.74 17.21 -13.66
C ASN A 113 -15.47 16.85 -12.87
N SER A 114 -15.04 17.73 -11.94
CA SER A 114 -13.82 17.50 -11.14
C SER A 114 -13.99 16.37 -10.12
N LEU A 115 -15.16 16.25 -9.49
CA LEU A 115 -15.43 15.16 -8.54
C LEU A 115 -15.55 13.81 -9.26
N ASN A 116 -16.13 13.80 -10.47
CA ASN A 116 -16.19 12.59 -11.28
C ASN A 116 -14.80 12.09 -11.64
N TYR A 117 -13.91 13.00 -12.04
CA TYR A 117 -12.54 12.65 -12.34
C TYR A 117 -11.79 12.05 -11.14
N ALA A 118 -11.90 12.71 -9.99
CA ALA A 118 -11.27 12.24 -8.76
C ALA A 118 -11.83 10.89 -8.30
N LEU A 119 -13.16 10.73 -8.27
CA LEU A 119 -13.80 9.50 -7.82
C LEU A 119 -13.55 8.32 -8.75
N ASN A 120 -13.70 8.52 -10.06
CA ASN A 120 -13.43 7.46 -11.04
C ASN A 120 -11.94 7.08 -11.04
N GLY A 121 -11.03 8.05 -10.86
CA GLY A 121 -9.60 7.80 -10.70
C GLY A 121 -9.28 7.00 -9.44
N LEU A 122 -9.84 7.39 -8.29
CA LEU A 122 -9.63 6.70 -7.02
C LEU A 122 -10.18 5.27 -7.04
N LEU A 123 -11.36 5.05 -7.62
CA LEU A 123 -11.97 3.74 -7.69
C LEU A 123 -11.32 2.82 -8.73
N SER A 124 -10.57 3.36 -9.69
CA SER A 124 -9.75 2.57 -10.62
C SER A 124 -8.45 2.04 -9.98
N LEU A 125 -8.09 2.51 -8.77
CA LEU A 125 -6.92 2.06 -8.03
C LEU A 125 -7.27 0.91 -7.08
N ASN A 126 -6.77 -0.30 -7.37
CA ASN A 126 -6.94 -1.49 -6.52
C ASN A 126 -6.63 -1.23 -5.04
N MET A 127 -5.52 -0.55 -4.75
CA MET A 127 -5.09 -0.32 -3.36
C MET A 127 -6.02 0.62 -2.58
N VAL A 128 -6.59 1.62 -3.26
CA VAL A 128 -7.54 2.56 -2.62
C VAL A 128 -8.84 1.85 -2.30
N VAL A 129 -9.35 1.06 -3.25
CA VAL A 129 -10.56 0.26 -3.04
C VAL A 129 -10.36 -0.78 -1.94
N ALA A 130 -9.20 -1.47 -1.91
CA ALA A 130 -8.86 -2.40 -0.83
C ALA A 130 -8.93 -1.72 0.55
N LEU A 131 -8.29 -0.55 0.69
CA LEU A 131 -8.25 0.16 1.96
C LEU A 131 -9.63 0.65 2.37
N PHE A 132 -10.40 1.21 1.44
CA PHE A 132 -11.75 1.70 1.70
C PHE A 132 -12.68 0.57 2.15
N VAL A 133 -12.68 -0.55 1.43
CA VAL A 133 -13.52 -1.72 1.73
C VAL A 133 -13.11 -2.35 3.06
N ALA A 134 -11.81 -2.58 3.28
CA ALA A 134 -11.31 -3.08 4.57
C ALA A 134 -11.77 -2.19 5.73
N PHE A 135 -11.59 -0.88 5.59
CA PHE A 135 -11.99 0.07 6.62
C PHE A 135 -13.49 0.05 6.91
N VAL A 136 -14.33 0.02 5.87
CA VAL A 136 -15.79 -0.05 6.04
C VAL A 136 -16.18 -1.35 6.73
N LEU A 137 -15.62 -2.49 6.32
CA LEU A 137 -15.92 -3.78 6.92
C LEU A 137 -15.42 -3.88 8.37
N ASP A 138 -14.25 -3.33 8.69
CA ASP A 138 -13.69 -3.32 10.05
C ASP A 138 -14.55 -2.51 11.03
N ASN A 139 -15.22 -1.46 10.55
CA ASN A 139 -16.13 -0.64 11.35
C ASN A 139 -17.55 -1.21 11.43
N THR A 140 -18.03 -1.83 10.36
CA THR A 140 -19.42 -2.31 10.25
C THR A 140 -19.62 -3.63 11.00
N VAL A 141 -18.64 -4.53 10.98
CA VAL A 141 -18.82 -5.85 11.60
C VAL A 141 -18.49 -5.80 13.11
N PRO A 142 -19.46 -6.05 14.01
CA PRO A 142 -19.22 -6.03 15.44
C PRO A 142 -18.18 -7.10 15.81
N GLY A 143 -17.24 -6.74 16.68
CA GLY A 143 -16.28 -7.70 17.21
C GLY A 143 -15.68 -7.27 18.53
N SER A 144 -15.09 -8.23 19.21
CA SER A 144 -14.58 -8.06 20.57
C SER A 144 -13.31 -7.18 20.60
N LYS A 145 -13.06 -6.50 21.72
CA LYS A 145 -11.87 -5.64 21.90
C LYS A 145 -10.56 -6.43 21.79
N GLN A 146 -10.60 -7.73 22.07
CA GLN A 146 -9.50 -8.68 21.93
C GLN A 146 -9.16 -8.97 20.45
N GLU A 147 -10.16 -9.05 19.57
CA GLU A 147 -9.97 -9.27 18.12
C GLU A 147 -9.52 -8.01 17.37
N ARG A 148 -9.56 -6.83 18.01
CA ARG A 148 -9.06 -5.56 17.45
C ARG A 148 -7.55 -5.32 17.70
N GLY A 149 -6.85 -6.27 18.31
CA GLY A 149 -5.39 -6.21 18.51
C GLY A 149 -4.92 -5.25 19.62
N VAL A 150 -5.84 -4.54 20.30
CA VAL A 150 -5.54 -3.53 21.32
C VAL A 150 -4.84 -4.12 22.56
N TYR A 151 -5.10 -5.39 22.89
CA TYR A 151 -4.56 -6.02 24.10
C TYR A 151 -3.06 -6.36 24.01
N ILE A 152 -2.52 -6.62 22.81
CA ILE A 152 -1.11 -7.06 22.64
C ILE A 152 -0.15 -5.89 22.86
N TRP A 153 -0.57 -4.66 22.56
CA TRP A 153 0.28 -3.47 22.73
C TRP A 153 0.30 -2.93 24.17
N SER A 154 -0.72 -3.25 24.98
CA SER A 154 -0.76 -2.83 26.40
C SER A 154 0.19 -3.63 27.31
N LYS A 155 0.71 -4.80 26.87
CA LYS A 155 1.45 -5.73 27.75
C LYS A 155 2.95 -5.84 27.45
N ARG A 156 3.55 -4.89 26.72
CA ARG A 156 5.00 -4.88 26.40
C ARG A 156 5.82 -3.84 27.16
N SER A 157 5.41 -3.47 28.36
CA SER A 157 6.21 -2.70 29.33
C SER A 157 6.73 -3.65 30.43
N GLY A 158 8.02 -3.88 30.63
CA GLY A 158 9.18 -3.27 29.98
C GLY A 158 10.50 -3.82 30.51
N HIS A 159 11.29 -4.45 29.64
CA HIS A 159 12.73 -4.60 29.92
C HIS A 159 13.63 -4.86 28.70
N GLU A 160 13.12 -5.09 27.49
CA GLU A 160 13.98 -5.44 26.33
C GLU A 160 13.81 -4.57 25.07
N SER A 161 12.82 -3.67 25.02
CA SER A 161 12.52 -2.87 23.82
C SER A 161 13.37 -1.61 23.65
N ASP A 162 13.93 -1.05 24.73
CA ASP A 162 14.62 0.24 24.68
C ASP A 162 15.98 0.16 23.96
N GLN A 163 16.65 -0.99 24.01
CA GLN A 163 17.98 -1.13 23.41
C GLN A 163 17.95 -1.32 21.89
N SER A 164 16.85 -1.82 21.32
CA SER A 164 16.71 -2.01 19.86
C SER A 164 16.08 -0.82 19.13
N LEU A 165 15.22 -0.04 19.79
CA LEU A 165 14.61 1.16 19.18
C LEU A 165 15.55 2.37 19.16
N SER A 166 16.58 2.42 20.01
CA SER A 166 17.53 3.54 20.03
C SER A 166 18.26 3.75 18.70
N GLY A 167 18.42 2.70 17.88
CA GLY A 167 19.02 2.79 16.54
C GLY A 167 18.06 3.32 15.46
N TYR A 168 16.76 3.33 15.73
CA TYR A 168 15.69 3.82 14.84
C TYR A 168 15.07 5.14 15.34
N ALA A 169 15.65 5.76 16.38
CA ALA A 169 15.20 7.05 16.87
C ALA A 169 15.35 8.12 15.78
N LEU A 170 14.26 8.85 15.53
CA LEU A 170 14.27 9.99 14.60
C LEU A 170 15.38 10.97 15.01
N PRO A 171 16.12 11.55 14.05
CA PRO A 171 17.10 12.59 14.35
C PRO A 171 16.44 13.67 15.19
N HIS A 172 17.15 14.19 16.20
CA HIS A 172 16.59 15.10 17.22
C HIS A 172 15.78 16.27 16.63
N ARG A 173 16.13 16.75 15.44
CA ARG A 173 15.42 17.83 14.73
C ARG A 173 14.11 17.40 14.06
N VAL A 174 14.01 16.14 13.59
CA VAL A 174 12.79 15.60 12.95
C VAL A 174 11.81 15.07 14.00
N GLY A 175 12.33 14.48 15.09
CA GLY A 175 11.52 14.02 16.21
C GLY A 175 10.70 15.16 16.86
N GLN A 176 11.22 16.38 16.90
CA GLN A 176 10.50 17.56 17.39
C GLN A 176 9.28 17.93 16.53
N PHE A 177 9.35 17.73 15.21
CA PHE A 177 8.26 18.03 14.28
C PHE A 177 7.14 16.99 14.35
N PHE A 178 7.50 15.72 14.58
CA PHE A 178 6.54 14.61 14.70
C PHE A 178 5.95 14.43 16.11
N ARG A 179 6.34 15.25 17.11
CA ARG A 179 5.71 15.24 18.45
C ARG A 179 4.21 15.54 18.41
N TRP A 180 3.73 16.19 17.35
CA TRP A 180 2.31 16.52 17.19
C TRP A 180 1.44 15.33 16.71
N VAL A 181 2.05 14.28 16.14
CA VAL A 181 1.35 13.08 15.64
C VAL A 181 1.12 12.05 16.76
N LYS A 182 1.30 12.44 18.03
CA LYS A 182 1.07 11.58 19.19
C LYS A 182 -0.43 11.42 19.45
N TRP A 183 -1.15 10.78 18.54
CA TRP A 183 -2.53 10.38 18.71
C TRP A 183 -2.68 8.87 18.51
N VAL A 184 -3.35 8.27 19.49
CA VAL A 184 -3.68 6.85 19.68
C VAL A 184 -2.57 6.02 20.33
N GLY A 185 -2.60 5.96 21.66
CA GLY A 185 -1.85 4.98 22.45
C GLY A 185 -1.46 5.43 23.86
N SER A 186 -2.44 5.87 24.66
CA SER A 186 -2.35 5.90 26.13
C SER A 186 -3.60 5.27 26.71
#